data_AF-A0A2V8UAV0-F1
#
_entry.id   AF-A0A2V8UAV0-F1
#
_cell.length_a   1.000
_cell.length_b   1.000
_cell.length_c   1.000
_cell.angle_alpha   90.00
_cell.angle_beta   90.00
_cell.angle_gamma   90.00
#
_symmetry.space_group_name_H-M   'P 1'
#
loop_
_entity.id
_entity.type
_entity.pdbx_description
1 polymer ?
#
loop_
_entity_poly.entity_id
_entity_poly.type
_entity_poly.pdbx_seq_one_letter_code
_entity_poly.pdbx_strand_id
1 'polypeptide(L)'
;MQAQIPAQDARNSIVPNTDTHFTMPAYRSLAEWESRKAHLRKQILAAAGLLPMPVKTPLHPVIFGRLEREGYSIESVYLESLPGYYVCGNLYRPLGPSSKHPGVLLTQGHWTYGRLENSPNASAPTLGASMALQGYVAFSYDMTGYNDMVQTPHAFGEPREQLWSFGPLGLQLWNSIRALDFLESLADVDAAKIAMTGASGGGSQTFLLTAIDERVRYSAPVNMVSAYMQGGDFCENAPGLRFDTSNVEIAAMMAPRPMLLVSASGDWTSHVPAEEFPAIRKIYELYGQAGAVENAHVVAPHNYNKESRAAVYRFFGKHVLGRSGYSYDEKEIEIERLQDMLVFHGRPLPQGALSYDQVFEKWKEVGTGAAAGVDDRNLLRETLKYTLGAEWPDDVKTTIDGQRILLSRPLRKDRIPGLWLPGGPQIALVVDPRGAETARQSALVQDLIKRGRSVLMIDSFQTGAAVTPSDKSHRFFLTFNRSDDASRVQDVLTALAFAASRSPGGVELYGRDEASIWCLFAAAVAPINLSLHADTGWFRGTDQDYLHYFFVPGIARAGGVSGAEWLASQKEGRVR
;
A
#
# COMPACT_ATOMS: atom_id res chain seq x y z
N MET A 1 -12.89 31.12 -7.25
CA MET A 1 -12.95 30.81 -8.69
C MET A 1 -13.61 29.44 -8.83
N GLN A 2 -14.68 29.31 -9.63
CA GLN A 2 -15.20 27.99 -9.99
C GLN A 2 -14.15 27.29 -10.84
N ALA A 3 -13.69 26.11 -10.42
CA ALA A 3 -12.72 25.32 -11.19
C ALA A 3 -13.34 24.94 -12.55
N GLN A 4 -12.70 25.33 -13.64
CA GLN A 4 -13.11 24.99 -15.01
C GLN A 4 -12.67 23.56 -15.35
N ILE A 5 -13.43 22.89 -16.24
CA ILE A 5 -13.01 21.60 -16.81
C ILE A 5 -11.67 21.81 -17.53
N PRO A 6 -10.65 20.98 -17.29
CA PRO A 6 -9.33 21.18 -17.88
C PRO A 6 -9.35 20.95 -19.40
N ALA A 7 -8.39 21.58 -20.10
CA ALA A 7 -8.25 21.43 -21.54
C ALA A 7 -7.87 20.00 -21.96
N GLN A 8 -7.10 19.31 -21.11
CA GLN A 8 -6.63 17.93 -21.31
C GLN A 8 -6.93 17.11 -20.05
N ASP A 9 -7.05 15.78 -20.20
CA ASP A 9 -7.17 14.89 -19.05
C ASP A 9 -5.84 14.81 -18.30
N ALA A 10 -5.84 15.20 -17.02
CA ALA A 10 -4.64 15.19 -16.20
C ALA A 10 -4.03 13.79 -16.05
N ARG A 11 -4.81 12.71 -16.17
CA ARG A 11 -4.31 11.32 -16.06
C ARG A 11 -3.34 10.94 -17.18
N ASN A 12 -3.33 11.68 -18.29
CA ASN A 12 -2.40 11.47 -19.41
C ASN A 12 -1.15 12.37 -19.35
N SER A 13 -1.19 13.44 -18.56
CA SER A 13 -0.15 14.50 -18.55
C SER A 13 0.54 14.68 -17.20
N ILE A 14 -0.11 14.28 -16.11
CA ILE A 14 0.43 14.26 -14.75
C ILE A 14 0.61 12.80 -14.37
N VAL A 15 1.80 12.27 -14.69
CA VAL A 15 2.16 10.87 -14.48
C VAL A 15 3.24 10.81 -13.39
N PRO A 16 2.86 10.85 -12.09
CA PRO A 16 3.81 10.71 -11.00
C PRO A 16 4.58 9.37 -11.09
N ASN A 17 5.82 9.41 -10.64
CA ASN A 17 6.74 8.28 -10.61
C ASN A 17 7.64 8.36 -9.36
N THR A 18 8.60 7.44 -9.25
CA THR A 18 9.52 7.32 -8.12
C THR A 18 10.25 8.62 -7.76
N ASP A 19 10.63 9.41 -8.76
CA ASP A 19 11.46 10.60 -8.62
C ASP A 19 10.65 11.91 -8.69
N THR A 20 9.31 11.80 -8.69
CA THR A 20 8.43 12.96 -8.65
C THR A 20 8.58 13.65 -7.30
N HIS A 21 8.72 14.98 -7.33
CA HIS A 21 8.68 15.78 -6.11
C HIS A 21 7.25 15.91 -5.60
N PHE A 22 6.94 15.25 -4.48
CA PHE A 22 5.64 15.29 -3.84
C PHE A 22 5.59 16.35 -2.74
N THR A 23 4.64 17.28 -2.85
CA THR A 23 4.36 18.23 -1.77
C THR A 23 3.36 17.64 -0.77
N MET A 24 3.68 17.66 0.52
CA MET A 24 2.77 17.26 1.59
C MET A 24 1.48 18.12 1.56
N PRO A 25 0.28 17.52 1.50
CA PRO A 25 -0.96 18.27 1.60
C PRO A 25 -1.08 19.01 2.94
N ALA A 26 -1.75 20.16 2.93
CA ALA A 26 -2.02 20.92 4.15
C ALA A 26 -3.32 20.43 4.81
N TYR A 27 -3.24 19.99 6.06
CA TYR A 27 -4.37 19.57 6.88
C TYR A 27 -4.75 20.67 7.87
N ARG A 28 -6.01 21.10 7.86
CA ARG A 28 -6.48 22.26 8.64
C ARG A 28 -6.98 21.89 10.02
N SER A 29 -7.27 20.60 10.24
CA SER A 29 -7.79 20.10 11.51
C SER A 29 -7.35 18.67 11.77
N LEU A 30 -7.35 18.28 13.04
CA LEU A 30 -7.12 16.90 13.45
C LEU A 30 -8.13 15.92 12.82
N ALA A 31 -9.40 16.32 12.69
CA ALA A 31 -10.43 15.49 12.08
C ALA A 31 -10.17 15.21 10.58
N GLU A 32 -9.70 16.23 9.85
CA GLU A 32 -9.31 16.08 8.45
C GLU A 32 -8.13 15.10 8.30
N TRP A 33 -7.11 15.25 9.14
CA TRP A 33 -5.96 14.35 9.16
C TRP A 33 -6.33 12.92 9.56
N GLU A 34 -7.14 12.71 10.61
CA GLU A 34 -7.55 11.37 11.04
C GLU A 34 -8.39 10.65 9.97
N SER A 35 -9.27 11.38 9.27
CA SER A 35 -10.01 10.85 8.12
C SER A 35 -9.05 10.41 7.01
N ARG A 36 -8.04 11.23 6.70
CA ARG A 36 -7.02 10.89 5.69
C ARG A 36 -6.17 9.71 6.12
N LYS A 37 -5.70 9.68 7.36
CA LYS A 37 -4.92 8.58 7.96
C LYS A 37 -5.69 7.25 7.90
N ALA A 38 -6.99 7.26 8.19
CA ALA A 38 -7.84 6.09 8.05
C ALA A 38 -7.93 5.61 6.59
N HIS A 39 -8.03 6.54 5.63
CA HIS A 39 -8.03 6.21 4.21
C HIS A 39 -6.70 5.62 3.74
N LEU A 40 -5.57 6.26 4.11
CA LEU A 40 -4.22 5.80 3.74
C LEU A 40 -3.92 4.42 4.30
N ARG A 41 -4.36 4.12 5.54
CA ARG A 41 -4.21 2.78 6.13
C ARG A 41 -4.85 1.71 5.25
N LYS A 42 -6.08 1.95 4.77
CA LYS A 42 -6.79 1.02 3.88
C LYS A 42 -6.13 0.92 2.51
N GLN A 43 -5.60 2.02 1.97
CA GLN A 43 -4.83 2.01 0.73
C GLN A 43 -3.55 1.15 0.84
N ILE A 44 -2.76 1.33 1.92
CA ILE A 44 -1.56 0.53 2.18
C ILE A 44 -1.94 -0.96 2.26
N LEU A 45 -2.98 -1.29 3.03
CA LEU A 45 -3.45 -2.67 3.16
C LEU A 45 -3.94 -3.24 1.83
N ALA A 46 -4.71 -2.49 1.03
CA ALA A 46 -5.18 -2.95 -0.27
C ALA A 46 -4.01 -3.21 -1.24
N ALA A 47 -3.06 -2.27 -1.33
CA ALA A 47 -1.86 -2.40 -2.16
C ALA A 47 -1.01 -3.63 -1.77
N ALA A 48 -0.90 -3.89 -0.46
CA ALA A 48 -0.18 -5.04 0.08
C ALA A 48 -0.96 -6.38 0.00
N GLY A 49 -2.21 -6.38 -0.47
CA GLY A 49 -3.06 -7.57 -0.44
C GLY A 49 -3.50 -7.98 0.97
N LEU A 50 -3.57 -7.05 1.91
CA LEU A 50 -3.94 -7.29 3.31
C LEU A 50 -5.29 -6.66 3.68
N LEU A 51 -6.11 -6.30 2.69
CA LEU A 51 -7.49 -5.83 2.87
C LEU A 51 -8.48 -6.82 2.21
N PRO A 52 -9.36 -7.51 2.97
CA PRO A 52 -9.36 -7.60 4.43
C PRO A 52 -8.11 -8.30 4.98
N MET A 53 -7.83 -8.08 6.27
CA MET A 53 -6.66 -8.66 6.92
C MET A 53 -6.76 -10.20 6.92
N PRO A 54 -5.74 -10.92 6.43
CA PRO A 54 -5.70 -12.36 6.50
C PRO A 54 -5.80 -12.91 7.93
N VAL A 55 -6.42 -14.07 8.09
CA VAL A 55 -6.42 -14.79 9.36
C VAL A 55 -4.98 -15.19 9.70
N LYS A 56 -4.52 -14.77 10.87
CA LYS A 56 -3.21 -15.13 11.41
C LYS A 56 -3.18 -16.61 11.80
N THR A 57 -2.18 -17.35 11.33
CA THR A 57 -1.94 -18.76 11.72
C THR A 57 -0.97 -18.84 12.90
N PRO A 58 -0.76 -20.00 13.54
CA PRO A 58 0.35 -20.17 14.49
C PRO A 58 1.71 -19.86 13.85
N LEU A 59 2.64 -19.28 14.62
CA LEU A 59 3.97 -18.86 14.14
C LEU A 59 5.00 -19.99 14.10
N HIS A 60 4.79 -21.06 14.87
CA HIS A 60 5.75 -22.16 15.07
C HIS A 60 7.22 -21.70 15.16
N PRO A 61 7.57 -20.72 16.04
CA PRO A 61 8.91 -20.16 16.05
C PRO A 61 9.91 -21.19 16.59
N VAL A 62 11.07 -21.26 15.95
CA VAL A 62 12.20 -22.08 16.40
C VAL A 62 13.39 -21.17 16.66
N ILE A 63 13.83 -21.13 17.92
CA ILE A 63 14.97 -20.35 18.40
C ILE A 63 16.09 -21.33 18.75
N PHE A 64 17.29 -21.17 18.18
CA PHE A 64 18.40 -22.11 18.39
C PHE A 64 19.76 -21.43 18.15
N GLY A 65 20.83 -22.19 18.40
CA GLY A 65 22.20 -21.76 18.04
C GLY A 65 22.68 -20.56 18.86
N ARG A 66 22.40 -20.58 20.16
CA ARG A 66 22.75 -19.48 21.08
C ARG A 66 24.26 -19.26 21.14
N LEU A 67 24.69 -18.06 20.77
CA LEU A 67 26.04 -17.53 20.92
C LEU A 67 26.04 -16.52 22.07
N GLU A 68 26.86 -16.73 23.09
CA GLU A 68 27.01 -15.77 24.19
C GLU A 68 28.22 -14.87 23.95
N ARG A 69 28.03 -13.58 24.22
CA ARG A 69 29.06 -12.55 24.16
C ARG A 69 29.03 -11.75 25.46
N GLU A 70 29.94 -10.80 25.61
CA GLU A 70 29.99 -9.98 26.82
C GLU A 70 28.70 -9.15 26.97
N GLY A 71 27.80 -9.57 27.87
CA GLY A 71 26.58 -8.86 28.23
C GLY A 71 25.36 -9.09 27.33
N TYR A 72 25.47 -9.90 26.27
CA TYR A 72 24.33 -10.24 25.39
C TYR A 72 24.47 -11.63 24.76
N SER A 73 23.38 -12.17 24.22
CA SER A 73 23.37 -13.37 23.39
C SER A 73 22.77 -13.11 22.02
N ILE A 74 23.13 -13.96 21.05
CA ILE A 74 22.56 -14.00 19.70
C ILE A 74 21.98 -15.40 19.47
N GLU A 75 20.76 -15.49 18.95
CA GLU A 75 20.12 -16.76 18.60
C GLU A 75 19.56 -16.68 17.17
N SER A 76 19.66 -17.76 16.41
CA SER A 76 19.02 -17.89 15.10
C SER A 76 17.54 -18.22 15.27
N VAL A 77 16.69 -17.58 14.47
CA VAL A 77 15.24 -17.74 14.52
C VAL A 77 14.68 -17.97 13.12
N TYR A 78 13.78 -18.95 12.99
CA TYR A 78 12.79 -18.96 11.91
C TYR A 78 11.38 -19.13 12.46
N LEU A 79 10.40 -18.58 11.75
CA LEU A 79 8.97 -18.64 12.07
C LEU A 79 8.14 -18.70 10.79
N GLU A 80 6.99 -19.37 10.85
CA GLU A 80 6.02 -19.42 9.76
C GLU A 80 5.19 -18.12 9.74
N SER A 81 5.45 -17.27 8.75
CA SER A 81 4.59 -16.10 8.52
C SER A 81 3.30 -16.50 7.79
N LEU A 82 3.39 -17.47 6.89
CA LEU A 82 2.28 -18.24 6.31
C LEU A 82 2.61 -19.73 6.46
N PRO A 83 1.62 -20.65 6.48
CA PRO A 83 1.89 -22.08 6.53
C PRO A 83 2.90 -22.52 5.46
N GLY A 84 4.05 -23.04 5.89
CA GLY A 84 5.15 -23.45 5.01
C GLY A 84 5.97 -22.32 4.36
N TYR A 85 5.80 -21.04 4.74
CA TYR A 85 6.65 -19.92 4.32
C TYR A 85 7.32 -19.24 5.53
N TYR A 86 8.65 -19.15 5.48
CA TYR A 86 9.45 -18.84 6.67
C TYR A 86 10.08 -17.45 6.63
N VAL A 87 9.89 -16.69 7.71
CA VAL A 87 10.69 -15.50 8.03
C VAL A 87 11.84 -15.93 8.92
N CYS A 88 13.04 -15.43 8.62
CA CYS A 88 14.27 -15.81 9.28
C CYS A 88 15.00 -14.59 9.84
N GLY A 89 15.79 -14.76 10.89
CA GLY A 89 16.50 -13.66 11.51
C GLY A 89 17.38 -14.06 12.69
N ASN A 90 17.95 -13.06 13.35
CA ASN A 90 18.67 -13.23 14.62
C ASN A 90 18.01 -12.43 15.74
N LEU A 91 17.90 -13.08 16.90
CA LEU A 91 17.41 -12.50 18.14
C LEU A 91 18.60 -12.16 19.03
N TYR A 92 18.76 -10.88 19.35
CA TYR A 92 19.75 -10.36 20.27
C TYR A 92 19.08 -10.10 21.62
N ARG A 93 19.65 -10.64 22.71
CA ARG A 93 19.07 -10.50 24.05
C ARG A 93 20.11 -10.03 25.07
N PRO A 94 19.73 -9.17 26.03
CA PRO A 94 20.61 -8.83 27.14
C PRO A 94 20.86 -10.07 28.02
N LEU A 95 22.07 -10.19 28.58
CA LEU A 95 22.35 -11.16 29.64
C LEU A 95 22.17 -10.51 31.01
N GLY A 96 21.57 -11.24 31.96
CA GLY A 96 21.43 -10.80 33.35
C GLY A 96 19.99 -10.78 33.86
N PRO A 97 19.77 -10.39 35.14
CA PRO A 97 18.45 -10.42 35.76
C PRO A 97 17.60 -9.22 35.30
N SER A 98 16.54 -9.50 34.56
CA SER A 98 15.39 -8.61 34.34
C SER A 98 14.16 -9.46 34.06
N SER A 99 12.99 -9.04 34.53
CA SER A 99 11.75 -9.77 34.24
C SER A 99 11.16 -9.43 32.87
N LYS A 100 11.43 -8.23 32.33
CA LYS A 100 10.98 -7.77 31.00
C LYS A 100 11.89 -6.68 30.40
N HIS A 101 12.01 -6.66 29.09
CA HIS A 101 12.80 -5.74 28.28
C HIS A 101 11.94 -5.08 27.21
N PRO A 102 12.20 -3.81 26.84
CA PRO A 102 11.62 -3.27 25.61
C PRO A 102 12.04 -4.11 24.40
N GLY A 103 11.12 -4.30 23.46
CA GLY A 103 11.38 -4.98 22.19
C GLY A 103 11.79 -3.99 21.11
N VAL A 104 12.67 -4.39 20.19
CA VAL A 104 12.94 -3.62 18.97
C VAL A 104 13.02 -4.51 17.73
N LEU A 105 12.27 -4.16 16.70
CA LEU A 105 12.43 -4.73 15.36
C LEU A 105 13.50 -3.97 14.59
N LEU A 106 14.42 -4.72 13.97
CA LEU A 106 15.49 -4.18 13.15
C LEU A 106 15.29 -4.64 11.71
N THR A 107 15.12 -3.69 10.79
CA THR A 107 15.04 -3.96 9.36
C THR A 107 16.21 -3.33 8.62
N GLN A 108 16.61 -3.95 7.53
CA GLN A 108 17.74 -3.57 6.71
C GLN A 108 17.30 -3.03 5.35
N GLY A 109 18.20 -2.28 4.73
CA GLY A 109 18.13 -1.88 3.34
C GLY A 109 18.86 -2.87 2.43
N HIS A 110 18.96 -2.50 1.16
CA HIS A 110 19.56 -3.29 0.08
C HIS A 110 21.09 -3.31 0.10
N TRP A 111 21.69 -3.60 1.25
CA TRP A 111 23.11 -3.92 1.35
C TRP A 111 23.36 -5.36 0.95
N THR A 112 24.59 -5.66 0.48
CA THR A 112 24.97 -6.98 -0.06
C THR A 112 24.58 -8.15 0.84
N TYR A 113 24.78 -8.01 2.16
CA TYR A 113 24.48 -9.08 3.12
C TYR A 113 23.21 -8.83 3.95
N GLY A 114 22.39 -7.84 3.58
CA GLY A 114 21.14 -7.52 4.27
C GLY A 114 21.31 -7.39 5.79
N ARG A 115 20.60 -8.22 6.58
CA ARG A 115 20.66 -8.21 8.05
C ARG A 115 22.04 -8.56 8.64
N LEU A 116 22.95 -9.05 7.80
CA LEU A 116 24.31 -9.46 8.16
C LEU A 116 25.37 -8.47 7.66
N GLU A 117 24.97 -7.37 7.03
CA GLU A 117 25.89 -6.37 6.53
C GLU A 117 26.74 -5.78 7.67
N ASN A 118 28.05 -5.76 7.46
CA ASN A 118 29.00 -5.06 8.31
C ASN A 118 30.07 -4.34 7.47
N SER A 119 29.84 -3.06 7.24
CA SER A 119 30.72 -2.15 6.53
C SER A 119 30.71 -0.77 7.20
N PRO A 120 31.61 0.16 6.83
CA PRO A 120 31.63 1.51 7.42
C PRO A 120 30.29 2.25 7.29
N ASN A 121 29.55 1.99 6.21
CA ASN A 121 28.28 2.66 5.96
C ASN A 121 27.10 1.98 6.66
N ALA A 122 27.16 0.70 7.04
CA ALA A 122 26.08 0.03 7.75
C ALA A 122 26.59 -1.18 8.52
N SER A 123 26.11 -1.38 9.75
CA SER A 123 26.43 -2.56 10.54
C SER A 123 25.20 -3.02 11.32
N ALA A 124 24.47 -3.97 10.73
CA ALA A 124 23.32 -4.62 11.35
C ALA A 124 23.69 -5.46 12.59
N PRO A 125 24.79 -6.25 12.63
CA PRO A 125 25.17 -6.98 13.85
C PRO A 125 25.57 -6.02 14.99
N THR A 126 26.28 -4.92 14.68
CA THR A 126 26.58 -3.88 15.70
C THR A 126 25.31 -3.22 16.22
N LEU A 127 24.33 -2.95 15.35
CA LEU A 127 23.03 -2.43 15.76
C LEU A 127 22.32 -3.38 16.73
N GLY A 128 22.21 -4.67 16.38
CA GLY A 128 21.58 -5.69 17.21
C GLY A 128 22.25 -5.86 18.57
N ALA A 129 23.59 -6.02 18.59
CA ALA A 129 24.35 -6.15 19.81
C ALA A 129 24.26 -4.89 20.70
N SER A 130 24.35 -3.70 20.10
CA SER A 130 24.26 -2.44 20.85
C SER A 130 22.89 -2.24 21.47
N MET A 131 21.81 -2.63 20.80
CA MET A 131 20.46 -2.63 21.37
C MET A 131 20.36 -3.60 22.55
N ALA A 132 20.88 -4.82 22.42
CA ALA A 132 20.90 -5.78 23.52
C ALA A 132 21.71 -5.28 24.73
N LEU A 133 22.90 -4.71 24.50
CA LEU A 133 23.72 -4.11 25.55
C LEU A 133 23.05 -2.93 26.26
N GLN A 134 22.13 -2.24 25.60
CA GLN A 134 21.32 -1.16 26.19
C GLN A 134 20.10 -1.68 26.96
N GLY A 135 19.79 -2.98 26.84
CA GLY A 135 18.69 -3.64 27.55
C GLY A 135 17.45 -3.92 26.70
N TYR A 136 17.54 -3.89 25.37
CA TYR A 136 16.45 -4.28 24.48
C TYR A 136 16.54 -5.75 24.08
N VAL A 137 15.40 -6.40 23.85
CA VAL A 137 15.33 -7.62 23.05
C VAL A 137 15.16 -7.19 21.59
N ALA A 138 16.16 -7.44 20.75
CA ALA A 138 16.18 -6.97 19.38
C ALA A 138 16.03 -8.14 18.39
N PHE A 139 15.06 -8.06 17.49
CA PHE A 139 14.87 -9.05 16.43
C PHE A 139 15.17 -8.42 15.06
N SER A 140 16.26 -8.87 14.45
CA SER A 140 16.68 -8.50 13.10
C SER A 140 16.27 -9.60 12.12
N TYR A 141 15.43 -9.29 11.14
CA TYR A 141 14.84 -10.30 10.25
C TYR A 141 15.03 -9.96 8.78
N ASP A 142 15.08 -10.99 7.95
CA ASP A 142 15.37 -10.87 6.53
C ASP A 142 14.27 -10.16 5.74
N MET A 143 14.70 -9.44 4.71
CA MET A 143 13.82 -8.95 3.66
C MET A 143 13.37 -10.14 2.83
N THR A 144 12.20 -10.03 2.20
CA THR A 144 11.74 -11.05 1.25
C THR A 144 12.82 -11.30 0.19
N GLY A 145 13.29 -12.54 0.07
CA GLY A 145 14.33 -12.93 -0.90
C GLY A 145 15.78 -12.59 -0.53
N TYR A 146 16.05 -12.18 0.70
CA TYR A 146 17.41 -12.03 1.23
C TYR A 146 17.81 -13.19 2.14
N ASN A 147 19.11 -13.49 2.15
CA ASN A 147 19.76 -14.46 3.04
C ASN A 147 18.99 -15.79 3.13
N ASP A 148 18.26 -16.04 4.22
CA ASP A 148 17.55 -17.30 4.47
C ASP A 148 16.11 -17.33 3.89
N MET A 149 15.57 -16.20 3.41
CA MET A 149 14.25 -16.14 2.78
C MET A 149 14.26 -16.59 1.30
N VAL A 150 14.88 -17.73 1.04
CA VAL A 150 15.18 -18.27 -0.30
C VAL A 150 13.96 -18.81 -1.06
N GLN A 151 12.80 -18.96 -0.40
CA GLN A 151 11.56 -19.46 -1.02
C GLN A 151 10.98 -18.49 -2.07
N THR A 152 11.45 -17.24 -2.07
CA THR A 152 11.07 -16.19 -3.01
C THR A 152 12.31 -15.44 -3.47
N PRO A 153 12.43 -15.03 -4.74
CA PRO A 153 13.43 -14.04 -5.12
C PRO A 153 13.13 -12.69 -4.46
N HIS A 154 14.10 -11.77 -4.47
CA HIS A 154 13.87 -10.41 -3.96
C HIS A 154 13.00 -9.57 -4.90
N ALA A 155 13.19 -9.74 -6.22
CA ALA A 155 12.43 -9.05 -7.26
C ALA A 155 11.51 -10.04 -8.00
N PHE A 156 10.20 -9.80 -7.92
CA PHE A 156 9.13 -10.49 -8.63
C PHE A 156 7.86 -9.60 -8.63
N GLY A 157 6.78 -10.07 -9.22
CA GLY A 157 5.53 -9.29 -9.38
C GLY A 157 5.13 -9.17 -10.84
N GLU A 158 5.18 -10.25 -11.60
CA GLU A 158 4.69 -10.32 -12.98
C GLU A 158 3.18 -9.98 -13.04
N PRO A 159 2.63 -9.58 -14.20
CA PRO A 159 1.22 -9.16 -14.31
C PRO A 159 0.22 -10.14 -13.68
N ARG A 160 0.45 -11.45 -13.84
CA ARG A 160 -0.38 -12.49 -13.20
C ARG A 160 -0.37 -12.41 -11.67
N GLU A 161 0.79 -12.13 -11.07
CA GLU A 161 0.98 -12.03 -9.62
C GLU A 161 0.37 -10.72 -9.10
N GLN A 162 0.46 -9.65 -9.89
CA GLN A 162 -0.16 -8.37 -9.58
C GLN A 162 -1.67 -8.46 -9.43
N LEU A 163 -2.37 -9.30 -10.22
CA LEU A 163 -3.83 -9.55 -10.05
C LEU A 163 -4.20 -10.02 -8.64
N TRP A 164 -3.24 -10.63 -7.95
CA TRP A 164 -3.41 -11.21 -6.62
C TRP A 164 -2.68 -10.43 -5.53
N SER A 165 -2.19 -9.21 -5.83
CA SER A 165 -1.32 -8.42 -4.94
C SER A 165 -0.16 -9.24 -4.37
N PHE A 166 0.34 -10.21 -5.14
CA PHE A 166 1.48 -11.02 -4.76
C PHE A 166 2.75 -10.35 -5.28
N GLY A 167 3.55 -9.84 -4.36
CA GLY A 167 4.76 -9.08 -4.66
C GLY A 167 5.62 -8.92 -3.42
N PRO A 168 6.88 -8.48 -3.58
CA PRO A 168 7.82 -8.39 -2.47
C PRO A 168 7.30 -7.50 -1.33
N LEU A 169 6.66 -6.36 -1.62
CA LEU A 169 6.12 -5.47 -0.59
C LEU A 169 5.00 -6.12 0.23
N GLY A 170 4.06 -6.82 -0.42
CA GLY A 170 2.93 -7.47 0.24
C GLY A 170 3.40 -8.55 1.22
N LEU A 171 4.31 -9.41 0.77
CA LEU A 171 4.95 -10.41 1.62
C LEU A 171 5.79 -9.76 2.73
N GLN A 172 6.56 -8.73 2.43
CA GLN A 172 7.43 -8.08 3.40
C GLN A 172 6.65 -7.34 4.50
N LEU A 173 5.55 -6.68 4.16
CA LEU A 173 4.67 -6.06 5.14
C LEU A 173 3.98 -7.13 6.01
N TRP A 174 3.51 -8.22 5.40
CA TRP A 174 2.98 -9.36 6.15
C TRP A 174 4.04 -9.94 7.10
N ASN A 175 5.23 -10.24 6.60
CA ASN A 175 6.36 -10.74 7.39
C ASN A 175 6.69 -9.81 8.56
N SER A 176 6.62 -8.49 8.35
CA SER A 176 6.83 -7.49 9.41
C SER A 176 5.75 -7.54 10.50
N ILE A 177 4.47 -7.73 10.12
CA ILE A 177 3.37 -7.97 11.07
C ILE A 177 3.62 -9.25 11.88
N ARG A 178 4.12 -10.30 11.22
CA ARG A 178 4.37 -11.61 11.85
C ARG A 178 5.62 -11.61 12.73
N ALA A 179 6.66 -10.87 12.35
CA ALA A 179 7.83 -10.59 13.17
C ALA A 179 7.45 -9.81 14.44
N LEU A 180 6.53 -8.85 14.33
CA LEU A 180 5.98 -8.13 15.47
C LEU A 180 5.17 -9.05 16.40
N ASP A 181 4.34 -9.94 15.84
CA ASP A 181 3.60 -10.95 16.62
C ASP A 181 4.57 -11.87 17.40
N PHE A 182 5.68 -12.28 16.77
CA PHE A 182 6.72 -13.08 17.41
C PHE A 182 7.40 -12.32 18.55
N LEU A 183 7.89 -11.10 18.29
CA LEU A 183 8.59 -10.30 19.29
C LEU A 183 7.69 -10.02 20.52
N GLU A 184 6.42 -9.68 20.30
CA GLU A 184 5.45 -9.44 21.37
C GLU A 184 5.13 -10.72 22.18
N SER A 185 5.25 -11.91 21.57
CA SER A 185 4.97 -13.19 22.24
C SER A 185 6.07 -13.66 23.21
N LEU A 186 7.26 -13.08 23.14
CA LEU A 186 8.39 -13.45 24.00
C LEU A 186 8.12 -13.03 25.45
N ALA A 187 8.27 -13.97 26.39
CA ALA A 187 7.92 -13.76 27.80
C ALA A 187 8.71 -12.63 28.50
N ASP A 188 9.93 -12.38 28.02
CA ASP A 188 10.84 -11.34 28.50
C ASP A 188 10.72 -10.02 27.72
N VAL A 189 9.73 -9.87 26.84
CA VAL A 189 9.41 -8.60 26.15
C VAL A 189 8.26 -7.86 26.84
N ASP A 190 8.45 -6.55 27.03
CA ASP A 190 7.40 -5.62 27.42
C ASP A 190 6.64 -5.13 26.19
N ALA A 191 5.46 -5.71 25.96
CA ALA A 191 4.57 -5.36 24.85
C ALA A 191 4.15 -3.87 24.83
N ALA A 192 4.26 -3.15 25.95
CA ALA A 192 4.00 -1.71 25.99
C ALA A 192 5.15 -0.86 25.42
N LYS A 193 6.32 -1.48 25.18
CA LYS A 193 7.55 -0.79 24.79
C LYS A 193 8.21 -1.46 23.58
N ILE A 194 7.51 -1.46 22.45
CA ILE A 194 8.04 -1.97 21.19
C ILE A 194 8.47 -0.80 20.30
N ALA A 195 9.70 -0.86 19.79
CA ALA A 195 10.26 0.07 18.84
C ALA A 195 10.55 -0.61 17.49
N MET A 196 10.74 0.18 16.44
CA MET A 196 11.21 -0.31 15.14
C MET A 196 12.15 0.70 14.48
N THR A 197 13.22 0.21 13.88
CA THR A 197 14.17 1.03 13.12
C THR A 197 14.76 0.26 11.95
N GLY A 198 15.11 0.98 10.90
CA GLY A 198 15.76 0.43 9.73
C GLY A 198 16.09 1.48 8.71
N ALA A 199 17.04 1.17 7.82
CA ALA A 199 17.57 2.12 6.87
C ALA A 199 17.26 1.77 5.41
N SER A 200 17.09 2.78 4.55
CA SER A 200 16.76 2.60 3.13
C SER A 200 15.47 1.79 2.93
N GLY A 201 15.47 0.68 2.20
CA GLY A 201 14.37 -0.28 2.17
C GLY A 201 13.87 -0.74 3.55
N GLY A 202 14.74 -0.77 4.58
CA GLY A 202 14.35 -1.01 5.97
C GLY A 202 13.61 0.18 6.60
N GLY A 203 13.94 1.40 6.18
CA GLY A 203 13.17 2.61 6.48
C GLY A 203 11.77 2.55 5.89
N SER A 204 11.64 2.08 4.64
CA SER A 204 10.35 1.79 3.99
C SER A 204 9.51 0.80 4.79
N GLN A 205 10.10 -0.31 5.22
CA GLN A 205 9.42 -1.26 6.12
C GLN A 205 8.98 -0.64 7.44
N THR A 206 9.84 0.20 8.03
CA THR A 206 9.58 0.86 9.31
C THR A 206 8.37 1.79 9.24
N PHE A 207 8.30 2.69 8.27
CA PHE A 207 7.15 3.60 8.16
C PHE A 207 5.88 2.91 7.65
N LEU A 208 5.99 1.84 6.85
CA LEU A 208 4.82 1.08 6.40
C LEU A 208 4.19 0.26 7.54
N LEU A 209 4.99 -0.47 8.34
CA LEU A 209 4.46 -1.23 9.47
C LEU A 209 3.85 -0.29 10.52
N THR A 210 4.54 0.80 10.86
CA THR A 210 4.04 1.75 11.85
C THR A 210 2.76 2.45 11.39
N ALA A 211 2.55 2.69 10.10
CA ALA A 211 1.30 3.25 9.58
C ALA A 211 0.08 2.34 9.83
N ILE A 212 0.27 1.02 9.81
CA ILE A 212 -0.83 0.04 9.87
C ILE A 212 -0.94 -0.69 11.22
N ASP A 213 0.11 -0.72 12.04
CA ASP A 213 0.13 -1.40 13.34
C ASP A 213 0.53 -0.45 14.49
N GLU A 214 -0.38 -0.31 15.46
CA GLU A 214 -0.21 0.64 16.58
C GLU A 214 0.63 0.08 17.74
N ARG A 215 0.97 -1.22 17.71
CA ARG A 215 1.81 -1.86 18.73
C ARG A 215 3.25 -1.36 18.69
N VAL A 216 3.74 -0.93 17.52
CA VAL A 216 5.02 -0.22 17.42
C VAL A 216 4.84 1.18 18.02
N ARG A 217 5.37 1.42 19.22
CA ARG A 217 5.20 2.67 19.97
C ARG A 217 6.24 3.73 19.64
N TYR A 218 7.40 3.32 19.11
CA TYR A 218 8.52 4.21 18.80
C TYR A 218 9.13 3.83 17.45
N SER A 219 9.43 4.82 16.61
CA SER A 219 9.89 4.56 15.23
C SER A 219 11.10 5.40 14.87
N ALA A 220 12.03 4.82 14.14
CA ALA A 220 13.15 5.54 13.55
C ALA A 220 13.43 5.07 12.11
N PRO A 221 12.68 5.55 11.09
CA PRO A 221 13.04 5.29 9.71
C PRO A 221 14.30 6.10 9.36
N VAL A 222 15.31 5.41 8.83
CA VAL A 222 16.62 5.98 8.51
C VAL A 222 16.80 6.11 7.00
N ASN A 223 17.13 7.30 6.52
CA ASN A 223 17.53 7.58 5.14
C ASN A 223 16.52 7.08 4.08
N MET A 224 15.21 7.23 4.32
CA MET A 224 14.18 6.81 3.36
C MET A 224 12.96 7.73 3.22
N VAL A 225 12.56 8.42 4.29
CA VAL A 225 11.43 9.36 4.21
C VAL A 225 11.87 10.56 3.36
N SER A 226 11.30 10.69 2.16
CA SER A 226 11.66 11.72 1.19
C SER A 226 10.47 12.17 0.36
N ALA A 227 10.44 13.45 0.03
CA ALA A 227 9.53 14.07 -0.93
C ALA A 227 10.00 13.86 -2.39
N TYR A 228 11.25 13.46 -2.60
CA TYR A 228 11.92 13.46 -3.91
C TYR A 228 12.21 12.06 -4.47
N MET A 229 12.30 11.03 -3.61
CA MET A 229 12.52 9.65 -4.04
C MET A 229 11.67 8.70 -3.20
N GLN A 230 10.81 7.91 -3.85
CA GLN A 230 9.77 7.13 -3.17
C GLN A 230 10.12 5.67 -2.87
N GLY A 231 11.27 5.17 -3.33
CA GLY A 231 11.74 3.79 -3.19
C GLY A 231 12.24 3.25 -4.53
N GLY A 232 13.44 2.66 -4.55
CA GLY A 232 14.09 2.21 -5.79
C GLY A 232 13.73 0.79 -6.22
N ASP A 233 13.08 0.03 -5.34
CA ASP A 233 12.87 -1.41 -5.48
C ASP A 233 11.39 -1.84 -5.42
N PHE A 234 11.07 -3.03 -5.96
CA PHE A 234 9.75 -3.63 -5.92
C PHE A 234 9.25 -3.90 -4.49
N CYS A 235 10.13 -4.16 -3.53
CA CYS A 235 9.77 -4.32 -2.12
C CYS A 235 9.29 -3.02 -1.45
N GLU A 236 9.41 -1.88 -2.13
CA GLU A 236 9.01 -0.55 -1.65
C GLU A 236 7.85 0.05 -2.46
N ASN A 237 7.43 -0.62 -3.54
CA ASN A 237 6.53 -0.08 -4.56
C ASN A 237 5.50 -1.13 -5.04
N ALA A 238 4.49 -1.40 -4.22
CA ALA A 238 3.33 -2.16 -4.66
C ALA A 238 2.38 -1.30 -5.51
N PRO A 239 1.74 -1.88 -6.55
CA PRO A 239 0.66 -1.22 -7.25
C PRO A 239 -0.41 -0.65 -6.31
N GLY A 240 -0.84 0.59 -6.54
CA GLY A 240 -1.83 1.30 -5.72
C GLY A 240 -1.34 1.88 -4.41
N LEU A 241 -0.08 1.64 -4.00
CA LEU A 241 0.43 2.12 -2.72
C LEU A 241 0.44 3.65 -2.62
N ARG A 242 0.82 4.33 -3.71
CA ARG A 242 1.03 5.79 -3.75
C ARG A 242 0.04 6.51 -4.67
N PHE A 243 -1.20 6.04 -4.73
CA PHE A 243 -2.28 6.85 -5.29
C PHE A 243 -2.44 8.11 -4.44
N ASP A 244 -2.09 9.25 -5.04
CA ASP A 244 -2.29 10.59 -4.48
C ASP A 244 -1.65 10.78 -3.09
N THR A 245 -0.52 10.13 -2.79
CA THR A 245 0.21 10.18 -1.51
C THR A 245 1.71 9.99 -1.72
N SER A 246 2.53 10.20 -0.68
CA SER A 246 3.98 9.99 -0.69
C SER A 246 4.49 9.33 0.60
N ASN A 247 5.79 9.02 0.64
CA ASN A 247 6.48 8.53 1.84
C ASN A 247 6.36 9.49 3.03
N VAL A 248 6.36 10.79 2.76
CA VAL A 248 6.24 11.84 3.79
C VAL A 248 4.89 11.74 4.50
N GLU A 249 3.82 11.56 3.72
CA GLU A 249 2.46 11.45 4.25
C GLU A 249 2.25 10.12 4.99
N ILE A 250 2.78 9.01 4.47
CA ILE A 250 2.73 7.70 5.13
C ILE A 250 3.51 7.74 6.46
N ALA A 251 4.72 8.30 6.49
CA ALA A 251 5.51 8.43 7.72
C ALA A 251 4.81 9.29 8.77
N ALA A 252 4.09 10.34 8.35
CA ALA A 252 3.31 11.18 9.26
C ALA A 252 2.19 10.40 10.00
N MET A 253 1.73 9.26 9.48
CA MET A 253 0.73 8.39 10.13
C MET A 253 1.22 7.83 11.48
N MET A 254 2.52 7.89 11.77
CA MET A 254 3.07 7.56 13.08
C MET A 254 2.52 8.50 14.18
N ALA A 255 2.17 9.74 13.84
CA ALA A 255 1.63 10.72 14.79
C ALA A 255 0.41 10.17 15.56
N PRO A 256 0.33 10.39 16.89
CA PRO A 256 1.23 11.20 17.72
C PRO A 256 2.38 10.42 18.39
N ARG A 257 2.62 9.16 18.01
CA ARG A 257 3.64 8.31 18.66
C ARG A 257 5.05 8.82 18.33
N PRO A 258 6.05 8.72 19.23
CA PRO A 258 7.37 9.29 18.98
C PRO A 258 8.07 8.72 17.72
N MET A 259 8.65 9.63 16.91
CA MET A 259 9.40 9.28 15.70
C MET A 259 10.70 10.08 15.55
N LEU A 260 11.78 9.40 15.18
CA LEU A 260 13.02 10.03 14.72
C LEU A 260 13.18 9.85 13.21
N LEU A 261 13.20 10.95 12.47
CA LEU A 261 13.64 10.93 11.06
C LEU A 261 15.17 11.05 11.04
N VAL A 262 15.88 9.98 10.68
CA VAL A 262 17.32 10.10 10.39
C VAL A 262 17.48 10.34 8.90
N SER A 263 18.24 11.37 8.53
CA SER A 263 18.50 11.74 7.14
C SER A 263 20.00 11.93 6.88
N ALA A 264 20.41 11.82 5.62
CA ALA A 264 21.78 11.99 5.19
C ALA A 264 21.91 13.13 4.17
N SER A 265 23.02 13.88 4.24
CA SER A 265 23.29 14.97 3.29
C SER A 265 23.58 14.48 1.87
N GLY A 266 24.03 13.24 1.72
CA GLY A 266 24.49 12.65 0.45
C GLY A 266 23.48 11.74 -0.25
N ASP A 267 22.19 11.78 0.11
CA ASP A 267 21.15 11.02 -0.57
C ASP A 267 19.82 11.80 -0.75
N TRP A 268 18.77 11.11 -1.17
CA TRP A 268 17.44 11.66 -1.41
C TRP A 268 16.75 12.24 -0.17
N THR A 269 17.31 12.05 1.03
CA THR A 269 16.84 12.62 2.29
C THR A 269 17.57 13.92 2.69
N SER A 270 18.42 14.45 1.81
CA SER A 270 19.14 15.71 2.01
C SER A 270 18.23 16.91 2.34
N HIS A 271 16.99 16.91 1.86
CA HIS A 271 16.01 17.97 2.08
C HIS A 271 15.19 17.81 3.38
N VAL A 272 15.29 16.67 4.08
CA VAL A 272 14.48 16.37 5.27
C VAL A 272 14.48 17.49 6.30
N PRO A 273 15.62 18.11 6.67
CA PRO A 273 15.60 19.19 7.66
C PRO A 273 14.78 20.42 7.22
N ALA A 274 14.70 20.68 5.92
CA ALA A 274 14.09 21.87 5.34
C ALA A 274 12.64 21.64 4.87
N GLU A 275 12.28 20.43 4.44
CA GLU A 275 10.97 20.14 3.84
C GLU A 275 10.19 19.05 4.59
N GLU A 276 10.67 17.80 4.59
CA GLU A 276 9.89 16.66 5.08
C GLU A 276 9.68 16.70 6.59
N PHE A 277 10.70 17.05 7.38
CA PHE A 277 10.58 17.14 8.84
C PHE A 277 9.62 18.26 9.26
N PRO A 278 9.74 19.52 8.78
CA PRO A 278 8.75 20.55 9.06
C PRO A 278 7.33 20.17 8.62
N ALA A 279 7.17 19.49 7.49
CA ALA A 279 5.87 19.05 7.00
C ALA A 279 5.23 17.98 7.93
N ILE A 280 6.00 16.97 8.34
CA ILE A 280 5.54 15.94 9.28
C ILE A 280 5.27 16.55 10.66
N ARG A 281 6.11 17.49 11.12
CA ARG A 281 5.93 18.18 12.41
C ARG A 281 4.59 18.91 12.50
N LYS A 282 4.12 19.54 11.42
CA LYS A 282 2.79 20.17 11.37
C LYS A 282 1.65 19.18 11.62
N ILE A 283 1.80 17.92 11.23
CA ILE A 283 0.82 16.87 11.60
C ILE A 283 0.84 16.61 13.10
N TYR A 284 2.02 16.48 13.70
CA TYR A 284 2.15 16.33 15.15
C TYR A 284 1.61 17.54 15.93
N GLU A 285 1.69 18.75 15.38
CA GLU A 285 1.08 19.95 15.94
C GLU A 285 -0.46 19.85 16.02
N LEU A 286 -1.13 19.18 15.07
CA LEU A 286 -2.58 18.93 15.16
C LEU A 286 -2.96 18.08 16.38
N TYR A 287 -2.04 17.25 16.88
CA TYR A 287 -2.21 16.47 18.11
C TYR A 287 -1.72 17.19 19.37
N GLY A 288 -1.15 18.40 19.25
CA GLY A 288 -0.46 19.06 20.35
C GLY A 288 0.85 18.37 20.77
N GLN A 289 1.44 17.54 19.90
CA GLN A 289 2.59 16.69 20.20
C GLN A 289 3.80 16.96 19.29
N ALA A 290 4.00 18.23 18.88
CA ALA A 290 5.09 18.63 17.98
C ALA A 290 6.49 18.16 18.43
N GLY A 291 6.71 18.04 19.75
CA GLY A 291 7.97 17.56 20.33
C GLY A 291 8.19 16.06 20.28
N ALA A 292 7.21 15.26 19.84
CA ALA A 292 7.34 13.82 19.69
C ALA A 292 7.97 13.40 18.36
N VAL A 293 8.19 14.33 17.43
CA VAL A 293 8.97 14.08 16.21
C VAL A 293 10.27 14.88 16.22
N GLU A 294 11.37 14.19 15.91
CA GLU A 294 12.73 14.73 15.88
C GLU A 294 13.39 14.42 14.52
N ASN A 295 14.39 15.21 14.11
CA ASN A 295 15.25 14.89 12.97
C ASN A 295 16.72 14.87 13.39
N ALA A 296 17.45 13.85 12.94
CA ALA A 296 18.89 13.79 13.02
C ALA A 296 19.47 13.77 11.59
N HIS A 297 20.09 14.87 11.18
CA HIS A 297 20.73 15.00 9.88
C HIS A 297 22.22 14.69 9.98
N VAL A 298 22.67 13.67 9.25
CA VAL A 298 24.04 13.16 9.27
C VAL A 298 24.76 13.57 7.98
N VAL A 299 25.94 14.17 8.11
CA VAL A 299 26.75 14.56 6.95
C VAL A 299 27.52 13.34 6.45
N ALA A 300 26.87 12.56 5.59
CA ALA A 300 27.37 11.30 5.06
C ALA A 300 26.68 10.94 3.73
N PRO A 301 27.26 10.04 2.92
CA PRO A 301 26.50 9.35 1.86
C PRO A 301 25.38 8.50 2.45
N HIS A 302 24.57 7.86 1.59
CA HIS A 302 23.53 6.92 2.01
C HIS A 302 24.06 5.84 2.97
N ASN A 303 23.45 5.72 4.16
CA ASN A 303 24.05 4.93 5.25
C ASN A 303 23.05 4.38 6.30
N TYR A 304 23.58 3.55 7.20
CA TYR A 304 23.17 3.40 8.59
C TYR A 304 24.46 3.30 9.45
N ASN A 305 25.31 4.32 9.32
CA ASN A 305 26.65 4.37 9.90
C ASN A 305 26.59 4.55 11.43
N LYS A 306 27.76 4.61 12.07
CA LYS A 306 27.87 4.79 13.53
C LYS A 306 27.13 6.03 14.05
N GLU A 307 27.16 7.14 13.33
CA GLU A 307 26.52 8.40 13.73
C GLU A 307 25.00 8.31 13.66
N SER A 308 24.47 7.72 12.58
CA SER A 308 23.05 7.42 12.41
C SER A 308 22.55 6.45 13.48
N ARG A 309 23.30 5.38 13.77
CA ARG A 309 22.97 4.44 14.86
C ARG A 309 22.99 5.13 16.22
N ALA A 310 23.98 5.97 16.50
CA ALA A 310 24.05 6.74 17.74
C ALA A 310 22.86 7.69 17.93
N ALA A 311 22.34 8.29 16.85
CA ALA A 311 21.11 9.10 16.91
C ALA A 311 19.90 8.26 17.31
N VAL A 312 19.75 7.07 16.73
CA VAL A 312 18.67 6.12 17.08
C VAL A 312 18.79 5.66 18.54
N TYR A 313 19.98 5.30 19.00
CA TYR A 313 20.19 4.89 20.40
C TYR A 313 19.81 5.99 21.39
N ARG A 314 20.23 7.24 21.13
CA ARG A 314 19.87 8.39 21.98
C ARG A 314 18.36 8.61 22.01
N PHE A 315 17.70 8.51 20.85
CA PHE A 315 16.26 8.70 20.75
C PHE A 315 15.49 7.59 21.48
N PHE A 316 15.80 6.31 21.23
CA PHE A 316 15.15 5.22 21.96
C PHE A 316 15.50 5.21 23.45
N GLY A 317 16.74 5.54 23.80
CA GLY A 317 17.16 5.73 25.18
C GLY A 317 16.31 6.76 25.94
N LYS A 318 16.08 7.92 25.31
CA LYS A 318 15.20 8.97 25.86
C LYS A 318 13.75 8.52 25.96
N HIS A 319 13.17 8.03 24.86
CA HIS A 319 11.72 7.83 24.76
C HIS A 319 11.24 6.46 25.24
N VAL A 320 12.03 5.40 25.10
CA VAL A 320 11.66 4.02 25.49
C VAL A 320 12.18 3.68 26.91
N LEU A 321 13.44 4.00 27.19
CA LEU A 321 14.07 3.70 28.48
C LEU A 321 13.87 4.82 29.53
N GLY A 322 13.46 6.02 29.11
CA GLY A 322 13.35 7.18 30.00
C GLY A 322 14.70 7.67 30.51
N ARG A 323 15.80 7.41 29.78
CA ARG A 323 17.17 7.74 30.17
C ARG A 323 17.69 8.88 29.29
N SER A 324 17.85 10.07 29.85
CA SER A 324 18.46 11.22 29.20
C SER A 324 19.87 11.45 29.74
N GLY A 325 20.82 11.83 28.88
CA GLY A 325 22.21 12.11 29.30
C GLY A 325 23.09 10.89 29.56
N TYR A 326 22.61 9.68 29.24
CA TYR A 326 23.41 8.46 29.23
C TYR A 326 24.28 8.40 27.97
N SER A 327 25.53 7.89 28.08
CA SER A 327 26.35 7.63 26.90
C SER A 327 25.84 6.37 26.20
N TYR A 328 25.46 6.52 24.94
CA TYR A 328 25.03 5.43 24.07
C TYR A 328 26.12 5.07 23.06
N ASP A 329 27.39 5.20 23.46
CA ASP A 329 28.52 4.87 22.61
C ASP A 329 28.56 3.35 22.36
N GLU A 330 28.78 2.99 21.10
CA GLU A 330 28.97 1.60 20.72
C GLU A 330 30.23 1.04 21.38
N LYS A 331 30.09 -0.10 22.04
CA LYS A 331 31.24 -0.90 22.47
C LYS A 331 31.81 -1.63 21.27
N GLU A 332 33.09 -1.96 21.34
CA GLU A 332 33.68 -2.92 20.41
C GLU A 332 32.99 -4.28 20.61
N ILE A 333 32.58 -4.91 19.52
CA ILE A 333 31.89 -6.20 19.54
C ILE A 333 32.61 -7.19 18.64
N GLU A 334 32.45 -8.48 18.96
CA GLU A 334 32.82 -9.55 18.06
C GLU A 334 31.80 -9.59 16.90
N ILE A 335 32.31 -9.55 15.66
CA ILE A 335 31.49 -9.74 14.46
C ILE A 335 31.54 -11.20 14.07
N GLU A 336 30.40 -11.86 14.22
CA GLU A 336 30.23 -13.27 13.86
C GLU A 336 30.47 -13.52 12.37
N ARG A 337 30.90 -14.74 12.05
CA ARG A 337 30.97 -15.17 10.65
C ARG A 337 29.55 -15.33 10.11
N LEU A 338 29.36 -14.97 8.84
CA LEU A 338 28.05 -15.06 8.16
C LEU A 338 27.39 -16.43 8.33
N GLN A 339 28.16 -17.51 8.16
CA GLN A 339 27.70 -18.90 8.29
C GLN A 339 27.16 -19.27 9.69
N ASP A 340 27.63 -18.60 10.74
CA ASP A 340 27.17 -18.83 12.11
C ASP A 340 25.86 -18.06 12.39
N MET A 341 25.55 -17.07 11.56
CA MET A 341 24.38 -16.18 11.67
C MET A 341 23.26 -16.48 10.66
N LEU A 342 23.53 -17.28 9.64
CA LEU A 342 22.56 -17.79 8.67
C LEU A 342 21.79 -18.95 9.29
N VAL A 343 20.46 -18.92 9.18
CA VAL A 343 19.56 -19.89 9.81
C VAL A 343 19.68 -21.26 9.14
N PHE A 344 19.78 -21.30 7.82
CA PHE A 344 19.80 -22.52 7.02
C PHE A 344 21.16 -22.83 6.39
N HIS A 345 22.24 -22.16 6.80
CA HIS A 345 23.57 -22.51 6.31
C HIS A 345 23.92 -23.95 6.72
N GLY A 346 24.20 -24.79 5.71
CA GLY A 346 24.48 -26.22 5.90
C GLY A 346 23.27 -27.03 6.38
N ARG A 347 22.04 -26.52 6.23
CA ARG A 347 20.79 -27.18 6.66
C ARG A 347 19.72 -27.08 5.58
N PRO A 348 18.84 -28.09 5.43
CA PRO A 348 17.67 -27.96 4.57
C PRO A 348 16.64 -27.02 5.20
N LEU A 349 15.73 -26.49 4.37
CA LEU A 349 14.50 -25.86 4.86
C LEU A 349 13.67 -26.88 5.67
N PRO A 350 12.83 -26.42 6.62
CA PRO A 350 11.98 -27.31 7.40
C PRO A 350 11.06 -28.16 6.52
N GLN A 351 10.66 -29.33 7.02
CA GLN A 351 9.71 -30.19 6.33
C GLN A 351 8.39 -29.43 6.09
N GLY A 352 7.89 -29.47 4.86
CA GLY A 352 6.68 -28.73 4.46
C GLY A 352 6.93 -27.30 3.97
N ALA A 353 8.19 -26.86 3.87
CA ALA A 353 8.51 -25.60 3.20
C ALA A 353 8.03 -25.61 1.74
N LEU A 354 7.31 -24.56 1.37
CA LEU A 354 6.70 -24.39 0.05
C LEU A 354 7.72 -23.89 -0.98
N SER A 355 7.59 -24.32 -2.23
CA SER A 355 8.24 -23.66 -3.37
C SER A 355 7.62 -22.29 -3.67
N TYR A 356 8.26 -21.49 -4.52
CA TYR A 356 7.72 -20.20 -4.96
C TYR A 356 6.26 -20.29 -5.47
N ASP A 357 6.00 -21.21 -6.40
CA ASP A 357 4.65 -21.41 -6.95
C ASP A 357 3.65 -21.83 -5.87
N GLN A 358 4.07 -22.67 -4.93
CA GLN A 358 3.22 -23.09 -3.82
C GLN A 358 2.96 -21.95 -2.82
N VAL A 359 3.93 -21.06 -2.59
CA VAL A 359 3.72 -19.83 -1.80
C VAL A 359 2.71 -18.92 -2.49
N PHE A 360 2.80 -18.77 -3.82
CA PHE A 360 1.82 -17.99 -4.58
C PHE A 360 0.41 -18.57 -4.47
N GLU A 361 0.25 -19.88 -4.65
CA GLU A 361 -1.06 -20.53 -4.50
C GLU A 361 -1.59 -20.45 -3.05
N LYS A 362 -0.71 -20.58 -2.04
CA LYS A 362 -1.08 -20.36 -0.63
C LYS A 362 -1.52 -18.92 -0.38
N TRP A 363 -0.85 -17.93 -0.99
CA TRP A 363 -1.22 -16.52 -0.90
C TRP A 363 -2.62 -16.26 -1.49
N LYS A 364 -2.95 -16.89 -2.62
CA LYS A 364 -4.29 -16.84 -3.22
C LYS A 364 -5.33 -17.43 -2.30
N GLU A 365 -5.11 -18.65 -1.79
CA GLU A 365 -6.01 -19.35 -0.87
C GLU A 365 -6.34 -18.49 0.36
N VAL A 366 -5.31 -17.89 0.96
CA VAL A 366 -5.47 -17.01 2.13
C VAL A 366 -6.28 -15.75 1.78
N GLY A 367 -6.06 -15.17 0.59
CA GLY A 367 -6.81 -14.01 0.12
C GLY A 367 -8.27 -14.32 -0.20
N THR A 368 -8.52 -15.41 -0.92
CA THR A 368 -9.88 -15.83 -1.28
C THR A 368 -10.66 -16.27 -0.04
N GLY A 369 -10.05 -16.98 0.91
CA GLY A 369 -10.67 -17.31 2.18
C GLY A 369 -11.04 -16.06 2.99
N ALA A 370 -10.14 -15.08 3.03
CA ALA A 370 -10.40 -13.80 3.70
C ALA A 370 -11.50 -12.98 3.02
N ALA A 371 -11.68 -13.09 1.69
CA ALA A 371 -12.75 -12.41 0.94
C ALA A 371 -14.08 -13.19 0.92
N ALA A 372 -14.05 -14.52 0.85
CA ALA A 372 -15.22 -15.39 0.80
C ALA A 372 -15.87 -15.57 2.17
N GLY A 373 -15.10 -15.46 3.26
CA GLY A 373 -15.63 -15.40 4.63
C GLY A 373 -16.31 -14.08 4.98
N VAL A 374 -16.34 -13.12 4.05
CA VAL A 374 -17.01 -11.83 4.22
C VAL A 374 -18.47 -11.96 3.81
N ASP A 375 -19.35 -12.30 4.76
CA ASP A 375 -20.79 -12.07 4.62
C ASP A 375 -21.15 -10.57 4.61
N ASP A 376 -20.16 -9.70 4.80
CA ASP A 376 -20.27 -8.25 4.80
C ASP A 376 -20.00 -7.62 3.42
N ARG A 377 -21.09 -7.42 2.67
CA ARG A 377 -21.08 -6.68 1.39
C ARG A 377 -20.40 -5.31 1.48
N ASN A 378 -20.42 -4.63 2.63
CA ASN A 378 -19.78 -3.33 2.76
C ASN A 378 -18.27 -3.46 2.77
N LEU A 379 -17.72 -4.46 3.46
CA LEU A 379 -16.29 -4.73 3.46
C LEU A 379 -15.81 -5.15 2.06
N LEU A 380 -16.54 -6.03 1.35
CA LEU A 380 -16.17 -6.37 -0.03
C LEU A 380 -16.22 -5.17 -0.97
N ARG A 381 -17.26 -4.33 -0.85
CA ARG A 381 -17.37 -3.09 -1.64
C ARG A 381 -16.22 -2.13 -1.35
N GLU A 382 -15.84 -2.01 -0.09
CA GLU A 382 -14.71 -1.21 0.35
C GLU A 382 -13.40 -1.75 -0.24
N THR A 383 -13.15 -3.05 -0.14
CA THR A 383 -11.96 -3.69 -0.72
C THR A 383 -11.86 -3.41 -2.22
N LEU A 384 -12.92 -3.67 -2.99
CA LEU A 384 -12.95 -3.35 -4.42
C LEU A 384 -12.71 -1.87 -4.70
N LYS A 385 -13.31 -0.98 -3.92
CA LYS A 385 -13.13 0.47 -4.08
C LYS A 385 -11.66 0.88 -3.93
N TYR A 386 -10.97 0.38 -2.90
CA TYR A 386 -9.56 0.68 -2.69
C TYR A 386 -8.65 0.04 -3.75
N THR A 387 -8.91 -1.21 -4.14
CA THR A 387 -8.18 -1.91 -5.21
C THR A 387 -8.31 -1.19 -6.56
N LEU A 388 -9.51 -0.70 -6.90
CA LEU A 388 -9.74 0.10 -8.11
C LEU A 388 -9.16 1.53 -8.02
N GLY A 389 -8.76 1.97 -6.82
CA GLY A 389 -8.45 3.38 -6.56
C GLY A 389 -9.65 4.31 -6.84
N ALA A 390 -10.87 3.79 -6.69
CA ALA A 390 -12.10 4.44 -7.09
C ALA A 390 -12.69 5.34 -6.00
N GLU A 391 -13.31 6.44 -6.42
CA GLU A 391 -14.05 7.36 -5.57
C GLU A 391 -15.40 7.70 -6.18
N TRP A 392 -16.40 7.88 -5.32
CA TRP A 392 -17.67 8.46 -5.73
C TRP A 392 -17.56 9.98 -5.63
N PRO A 393 -17.79 10.74 -6.71
CA PRO A 393 -17.68 12.19 -6.64
C PRO A 393 -18.95 12.83 -6.06
N ASP A 394 -18.76 13.71 -5.07
CA ASP A 394 -19.85 14.51 -4.51
C ASP A 394 -20.32 15.63 -5.47
N ASP A 395 -19.44 16.07 -6.36
CA ASP A 395 -19.71 17.08 -7.39
C ASP A 395 -19.08 16.68 -8.72
N VAL A 396 -19.82 16.89 -9.81
CA VAL A 396 -19.37 16.65 -11.18
C VAL A 396 -19.54 17.93 -11.96
N LYS A 397 -18.42 18.52 -12.42
CA LYS A 397 -18.47 19.66 -13.34
C LYS A 397 -18.92 19.18 -14.70
N THR A 398 -19.81 19.97 -15.30
CA THR A 398 -20.41 19.64 -16.58
C THR A 398 -20.44 20.85 -17.50
N THR A 399 -20.03 20.64 -18.75
CA THR A 399 -20.28 21.57 -19.86
C THR A 399 -21.06 20.82 -20.94
N ILE A 400 -22.14 21.42 -21.45
CA ILE A 400 -22.94 20.87 -22.56
C ILE A 400 -22.91 21.89 -23.71
N ASP A 401 -22.55 21.42 -24.90
CA ASP A 401 -22.54 22.20 -26.14
C ASP A 401 -23.22 21.39 -27.26
N GLY A 402 -24.45 21.77 -27.60
CA GLY A 402 -25.32 20.94 -28.45
C GLY A 402 -25.55 19.56 -27.83
N GLN A 403 -25.13 18.51 -28.53
CA GLN A 403 -25.18 17.12 -28.04
C GLN A 403 -23.89 16.69 -27.34
N ARG A 404 -22.83 17.50 -27.34
CA ARG A 404 -21.57 17.14 -26.68
C ARG A 404 -21.65 17.47 -25.21
N ILE A 405 -21.11 16.59 -24.38
CA ILE A 405 -20.99 16.80 -22.93
C ILE A 405 -19.56 16.52 -22.48
N LEU A 406 -19.10 17.30 -21.52
CA LEU A 406 -17.85 17.08 -20.80
C LEU A 406 -18.15 16.94 -19.32
N LEU A 407 -17.60 15.90 -18.69
CA LEU A 407 -17.65 15.67 -17.25
C LEU A 407 -16.24 15.74 -16.65
N SER A 408 -16.15 16.22 -15.41
CA SER A 408 -14.88 16.28 -14.66
C SER A 408 -15.13 16.29 -13.16
N ARG A 409 -14.27 15.62 -12.40
CA ARG A 409 -14.13 15.74 -10.94
C ARG A 409 -13.25 16.95 -10.62
N PRO A 410 -13.78 17.99 -9.94
CA PRO A 410 -13.11 19.28 -9.78
C PRO A 410 -11.67 19.21 -9.22
N LEU A 411 -11.40 18.29 -8.29
CA LEU A 411 -10.08 18.14 -7.63
C LEU A 411 -9.12 17.21 -8.38
N ARG A 412 -9.63 16.36 -9.28
CA ARG A 412 -8.82 15.37 -10.01
C ARG A 412 -8.40 15.84 -11.38
N LYS A 413 -9.11 16.82 -11.95
CA LYS A 413 -8.83 17.37 -13.29
C LYS A 413 -8.82 16.27 -14.36
N ASP A 414 -9.64 15.24 -14.19
CA ASP A 414 -9.96 14.33 -15.28
C ASP A 414 -10.89 15.00 -16.29
N ARG A 415 -10.98 14.43 -17.49
CA ARG A 415 -11.78 15.00 -18.57
C ARG A 415 -12.46 13.87 -19.33
N ILE A 416 -13.77 13.75 -19.16
CA ILE A 416 -14.58 12.66 -19.73
C ILE A 416 -15.48 13.25 -20.82
N PRO A 417 -15.14 13.10 -22.11
CA PRO A 417 -16.01 13.46 -23.22
C PRO A 417 -17.20 12.52 -23.32
N GLY A 418 -18.25 12.99 -23.97
CA GLY A 418 -19.41 12.17 -24.25
C GLY A 418 -20.45 12.89 -25.09
N LEU A 419 -21.58 12.21 -25.24
CA LEU A 419 -22.77 12.71 -25.90
C LEU A 419 -23.96 12.67 -24.94
N TRP A 420 -24.73 13.76 -24.94
CA TRP A 420 -25.93 13.92 -24.13
C TRP A 420 -27.13 14.16 -25.04
N LEU A 421 -28.08 13.22 -25.00
CA LEU A 421 -29.34 13.30 -25.74
C LEU A 421 -30.49 13.43 -24.73
N PRO A 422 -30.98 14.66 -24.48
CA PRO A 422 -32.06 14.86 -23.53
C PRO A 422 -33.37 14.25 -24.04
N GLY A 423 -34.13 13.65 -23.12
CA GLY A 423 -35.44 13.06 -23.36
C GLY A 423 -36.31 13.21 -22.11
N GLY A 424 -36.81 12.09 -21.57
CA GLY A 424 -37.59 12.04 -20.34
C GLY A 424 -36.76 12.02 -19.05
N PRO A 425 -37.42 11.90 -17.88
CA PRO A 425 -36.80 12.07 -16.56
C PRO A 425 -35.89 10.90 -16.13
N GLN A 426 -35.95 9.76 -16.83
CA GLN A 426 -35.08 8.62 -16.56
C GLN A 426 -33.85 8.69 -17.45
N ILE A 427 -32.66 8.56 -16.83
CA ILE A 427 -31.38 8.59 -17.53
C ILE A 427 -30.86 7.16 -17.74
N ALA A 428 -30.54 6.85 -19.00
CA ALA A 428 -29.76 5.69 -19.40
C ALA A 428 -28.32 6.10 -19.72
N LEU A 429 -27.36 5.60 -18.94
CA LEU A 429 -25.94 5.70 -19.22
C LEU A 429 -25.51 4.50 -20.07
N VAL A 430 -24.98 4.75 -21.26
CA VAL A 430 -24.52 3.72 -22.20
C VAL A 430 -23.02 3.84 -22.39
N VAL A 431 -22.29 2.74 -22.19
CA VAL A 431 -20.84 2.66 -22.32
C VAL A 431 -20.48 1.62 -23.38
N ASP A 432 -19.71 2.02 -24.38
CA ASP A 432 -19.18 1.16 -25.44
C ASP A 432 -17.65 1.26 -25.45
N PRO A 433 -16.91 0.14 -25.60
CA PRO A 433 -15.45 0.17 -25.57
C PRO A 433 -14.82 0.96 -26.73
N ARG A 434 -15.58 1.25 -27.80
CA ARG A 434 -15.15 2.08 -28.94
C ARG A 434 -15.58 3.54 -28.82
N GLY A 435 -16.26 3.93 -27.74
CA GLY A 435 -16.66 5.31 -27.45
C GLY A 435 -18.11 5.66 -27.77
N ALA A 436 -18.50 6.87 -27.36
CA ALA A 436 -19.86 7.40 -27.35
C ALA A 436 -20.49 7.48 -28.75
N GLU A 437 -19.71 7.79 -29.78
CA GLU A 437 -20.22 7.87 -31.15
C GLU A 437 -20.63 6.49 -31.69
N THR A 438 -19.89 5.43 -31.33
CA THR A 438 -20.26 4.05 -31.66
C THR A 438 -21.49 3.61 -30.88
N ALA A 439 -21.61 4.00 -29.61
CA ALA A 439 -22.81 3.77 -28.82
C ALA A 439 -24.05 4.43 -29.45
N ARG A 440 -23.92 5.68 -29.92
CA ARG A 440 -25.01 6.45 -30.55
C ARG A 440 -25.64 5.75 -31.74
N GLN A 441 -24.84 5.04 -32.53
CA GLN A 441 -25.26 4.34 -33.74
C GLN A 441 -25.90 2.97 -33.45
N SER A 442 -25.93 2.53 -32.19
CA SER A 442 -26.46 1.22 -31.82
C SER A 442 -27.99 1.17 -31.81
N ALA A 443 -28.54 -0.02 -32.12
CA ALA A 443 -29.97 -0.28 -32.01
C ALA A 443 -30.50 -0.06 -30.58
N LEU A 444 -29.67 -0.33 -29.56
CA LEU A 444 -29.97 -0.09 -28.15
C LEU A 444 -30.28 1.39 -27.89
N VAL A 445 -29.40 2.31 -28.32
CA VAL A 445 -29.61 3.76 -28.11
C VAL A 445 -30.85 4.25 -28.86
N GLN A 446 -31.09 3.75 -30.07
CA GLN A 446 -32.31 4.09 -30.83
C GLN A 446 -33.59 3.63 -30.10
N ASP A 447 -33.56 2.45 -29.47
CA ASP A 447 -34.67 1.94 -28.66
C ASP A 447 -34.88 2.76 -27.37
N LEU A 448 -33.81 3.11 -26.66
CA LEU A 448 -33.87 3.95 -25.46
C LEU A 448 -34.48 5.33 -25.74
N ILE A 449 -34.10 5.94 -26.87
CA ILE A 449 -34.69 7.22 -27.32
C ILE A 449 -36.18 7.05 -27.62
N LYS A 450 -36.59 5.97 -28.31
CA LYS A 450 -38.00 5.68 -28.59
C LYS A 450 -38.83 5.46 -27.32
N ARG A 451 -38.22 4.89 -26.27
CA ARG A 451 -38.82 4.75 -24.93
C ARG A 451 -38.82 6.05 -24.11
N GLY A 452 -38.34 7.15 -24.69
CA GLY A 452 -38.33 8.46 -24.05
C GLY A 452 -37.28 8.59 -22.95
N ARG A 453 -36.21 7.79 -22.94
CA ARG A 453 -35.09 7.96 -21.99
C ARG A 453 -34.23 9.16 -22.39
N SER A 454 -33.68 9.86 -21.40
CA SER A 454 -32.51 10.70 -21.63
C SER A 454 -31.28 9.80 -21.72
N VAL A 455 -30.45 9.95 -22.75
CA VAL A 455 -29.31 9.05 -22.99
C VAL A 455 -28.00 9.80 -22.82
N LEU A 456 -27.19 9.35 -21.85
CA LEU A 456 -25.80 9.75 -21.69
C LEU A 456 -24.89 8.66 -22.26
N MET A 457 -23.98 9.04 -23.15
CA MET A 457 -22.93 8.16 -23.66
C MET A 457 -21.59 8.81 -23.35
N ILE A 458 -20.61 8.03 -22.88
CA ILE A 458 -19.29 8.56 -22.52
C ILE A 458 -18.18 7.90 -23.34
N ASP A 459 -17.15 8.69 -23.65
CA ASP A 459 -15.84 8.20 -24.05
C ASP A 459 -15.04 7.98 -22.77
N SER A 460 -15.07 6.73 -22.27
CA SER A 460 -14.26 6.35 -21.10
C SER A 460 -12.77 6.45 -21.41
N PHE A 461 -11.93 6.50 -20.39
CA PHE A 461 -10.48 6.66 -20.52
C PHE A 461 -9.86 5.80 -21.63
N GLN A 462 -9.14 6.47 -22.55
CA GLN A 462 -8.51 5.87 -23.73
C GLN A 462 -9.50 5.17 -24.70
N THR A 463 -10.73 5.69 -24.83
CA THR A 463 -11.71 5.28 -25.85
C THR A 463 -12.24 6.50 -26.61
N GLY A 464 -12.77 6.31 -27.83
CA GLY A 464 -13.39 7.39 -28.60
C GLY A 464 -12.58 8.69 -28.66
N ALA A 465 -13.19 9.82 -28.30
CA ALA A 465 -12.50 11.11 -28.26
C ALA A 465 -11.60 11.33 -27.02
N ALA A 466 -11.55 10.39 -26.09
CA ALA A 466 -10.68 10.44 -24.91
C ALA A 466 -9.30 9.79 -25.13
N VAL A 467 -9.05 9.19 -26.30
CA VAL A 467 -7.72 8.66 -26.66
C VAL A 467 -6.71 9.80 -26.72
N THR A 468 -5.62 9.66 -25.97
CA THR A 468 -4.54 10.66 -25.92
C THR A 468 -3.23 9.96 -25.55
N PRO A 469 -2.09 10.29 -26.17
CA PRO A 469 -0.80 9.71 -25.78
C PRO A 469 -0.49 9.94 -24.30
N SER A 470 0.09 8.94 -23.65
CA SER A 470 0.56 9.00 -22.26
C SER A 470 1.82 8.15 -22.14
N ASP A 471 2.85 8.66 -21.48
CA ASP A 471 4.02 7.87 -21.14
C ASP A 471 3.71 6.99 -19.92
N LYS A 472 3.84 5.67 -20.09
CA LYS A 472 3.65 4.68 -19.03
C LYS A 472 4.89 3.82 -18.81
N SER A 473 6.02 4.23 -19.40
CA SER A 473 7.29 3.50 -19.36
C SER A 473 8.06 3.66 -18.04
N HIS A 474 7.64 4.62 -17.20
CA HIS A 474 8.24 4.84 -15.89
C HIS A 474 8.19 3.57 -15.02
N ARG A 475 9.30 3.30 -14.33
CA ARG A 475 9.36 2.22 -13.33
C ARG A 475 8.26 2.42 -12.29
N PHE A 476 7.65 1.30 -11.89
CA PHE A 476 6.57 1.28 -10.91
C PHE A 476 5.36 2.15 -11.26
N PHE A 477 5.05 2.35 -12.55
CA PHE A 477 3.91 3.15 -13.00
C PHE A 477 2.64 2.91 -12.17
N LEU A 478 2.26 1.64 -11.95
CA LEU A 478 1.03 1.26 -11.24
C LEU A 478 1.06 1.52 -9.73
N THR A 479 2.21 1.84 -9.14
CA THR A 479 2.33 2.27 -7.74
C THR A 479 1.70 3.66 -7.55
N PHE A 480 1.84 4.52 -8.54
CA PHE A 480 1.44 5.93 -8.50
C PHE A 480 0.20 6.22 -9.35
N ASN A 481 0.01 5.46 -10.43
CA ASN A 481 -0.99 5.70 -11.45
C ASN A 481 -1.95 4.52 -11.55
N ARG A 482 -3.23 4.82 -11.75
CA ARG A 482 -4.26 3.80 -11.96
C ARG A 482 -4.05 3.13 -13.32
N SER A 483 -4.45 1.86 -13.44
CA SER A 483 -4.53 1.23 -14.75
C SER A 483 -5.61 1.89 -15.61
N ASP A 484 -5.59 1.59 -16.90
CA ASP A 484 -6.60 2.12 -17.82
C ASP A 484 -8.00 1.64 -17.44
N ASP A 485 -8.13 0.37 -17.08
CA ASP A 485 -9.40 -0.22 -16.67
C ASP A 485 -9.93 0.36 -15.35
N ALA A 486 -9.06 0.61 -14.37
CA ALA A 486 -9.44 1.35 -13.16
C ALA A 486 -9.90 2.78 -13.49
N SER A 487 -9.23 3.44 -14.44
CA SER A 487 -9.62 4.78 -14.90
C SER A 487 -10.96 4.77 -15.66
N ARG A 488 -11.24 3.74 -16.46
CA ARG A 488 -12.54 3.55 -17.13
C ARG A 488 -13.66 3.31 -16.13
N VAL A 489 -13.45 2.45 -15.13
CA VAL A 489 -14.42 2.26 -14.03
C VAL A 489 -14.71 3.58 -13.31
N GLN A 490 -13.68 4.38 -13.04
CA GLN A 490 -13.85 5.70 -12.44
C GLN A 490 -14.65 6.67 -13.32
N ASP A 491 -14.48 6.63 -14.65
CA ASP A 491 -15.25 7.46 -15.57
C ASP A 491 -16.73 7.09 -15.56
N VAL A 492 -17.03 5.79 -15.52
CA VAL A 492 -18.40 5.30 -15.36
C VAL A 492 -19.00 5.78 -14.03
N LEU A 493 -18.26 5.73 -12.92
CA LEU A 493 -18.73 6.25 -11.62
C LEU A 493 -19.02 7.76 -11.66
N THR A 494 -18.16 8.54 -12.32
CA THR A 494 -18.37 9.99 -12.48
C THR A 494 -19.62 10.28 -13.32
N ALA A 495 -19.84 9.53 -14.40
CA ALA A 495 -21.05 9.64 -15.21
C ALA A 495 -22.32 9.21 -14.47
N LEU A 496 -22.24 8.16 -13.65
CA LEU A 496 -23.33 7.73 -12.78
C LEU A 496 -23.69 8.80 -11.74
N ALA A 497 -22.71 9.47 -11.14
CA ALA A 497 -22.96 10.55 -10.19
C ALA A 497 -23.68 11.74 -10.86
N PHE A 498 -23.24 12.12 -12.07
CA PHE A 498 -23.95 13.10 -12.89
C PHE A 498 -25.40 12.68 -13.17
N ALA A 499 -25.61 11.44 -13.61
CA ALA A 499 -26.94 10.92 -13.93
C ALA A 499 -27.85 10.85 -12.68
N ALA A 500 -27.34 10.35 -11.56
CA ALA A 500 -28.09 10.20 -10.33
C ALA A 500 -28.58 11.54 -9.76
N SER A 501 -27.77 12.60 -9.89
CA SER A 501 -28.18 13.96 -9.49
C SER A 501 -29.36 14.54 -10.31
N ARG A 502 -29.71 13.90 -11.44
CA ARG A 502 -30.71 14.37 -12.41
C ARG A 502 -31.81 13.36 -12.71
N SER A 503 -31.71 12.14 -12.17
CA SER A 503 -32.65 11.03 -12.41
C SER A 503 -33.21 10.52 -11.08
N PRO A 504 -34.25 11.18 -10.51
CA PRO A 504 -34.81 10.80 -9.21
C PRO A 504 -35.42 9.38 -9.18
N GLY A 505 -35.74 8.80 -10.34
CA GLY A 505 -36.25 7.43 -10.49
C GLY A 505 -35.16 6.34 -10.60
N GLY A 506 -33.90 6.66 -10.33
CA GLY A 506 -32.76 5.76 -10.52
C GLY A 506 -32.14 5.87 -11.92
N VAL A 507 -30.97 5.24 -12.10
CA VAL A 507 -30.20 5.29 -13.36
C VAL A 507 -30.17 3.89 -13.97
N GLU A 508 -30.34 3.81 -15.29
CA GLU A 508 -30.10 2.58 -16.06
C GLU A 508 -28.67 2.62 -16.58
N LEU A 509 -27.87 1.58 -16.31
CA LEU A 509 -26.48 1.48 -16.78
C LEU A 509 -26.37 0.34 -17.79
N TYR A 510 -26.02 0.67 -19.03
CA TYR A 510 -25.83 -0.27 -20.12
C TYR A 510 -24.36 -0.38 -20.48
N GLY A 511 -23.77 -1.57 -20.29
CA GLY A 511 -22.44 -1.90 -20.76
C GLY A 511 -22.52 -2.76 -22.03
N ARG A 512 -21.70 -2.43 -23.03
CA ARG A 512 -21.58 -3.22 -24.27
C ARG A 512 -20.24 -3.91 -24.32
N ASP A 513 -20.21 -5.15 -24.84
CA ASP A 513 -18.98 -5.90 -25.09
C ASP A 513 -18.04 -5.87 -23.85
N GLU A 514 -16.76 -5.52 -24.01
CA GLU A 514 -15.79 -5.38 -22.92
C GLU A 514 -16.20 -4.35 -21.84
N ALA A 515 -16.91 -3.29 -22.23
CA ALA A 515 -17.38 -2.27 -21.29
C ALA A 515 -18.43 -2.81 -20.30
N SER A 516 -19.01 -3.98 -20.55
CA SER A 516 -19.84 -4.71 -19.58
C SER A 516 -19.10 -4.95 -18.26
N ILE A 517 -17.80 -5.25 -18.31
CA ILE A 517 -16.99 -5.50 -17.11
C ILE A 517 -16.70 -4.19 -16.38
N TRP A 518 -16.41 -3.11 -17.09
CA TRP A 518 -16.22 -1.79 -16.46
C TRP A 518 -17.50 -1.32 -15.75
N CYS A 519 -18.65 -1.52 -16.40
CA CYS A 519 -19.96 -1.18 -15.85
C CYS A 519 -20.30 -2.04 -14.63
N LEU A 520 -19.99 -3.33 -14.65
CA LEU A 520 -20.18 -4.22 -13.51
C LEU A 520 -19.40 -3.74 -12.28
N PHE A 521 -18.09 -3.46 -12.42
CA PHE A 521 -17.27 -3.00 -11.30
C PHE A 521 -17.69 -1.61 -10.81
N ALA A 522 -18.06 -0.68 -11.71
CA ALA A 522 -18.62 0.61 -11.32
C ALA A 522 -19.95 0.43 -10.56
N ALA A 523 -20.83 -0.44 -11.04
CA ALA A 523 -22.08 -0.75 -10.36
C ALA A 523 -21.86 -1.36 -8.98
N ALA A 524 -20.88 -2.25 -8.81
CA ALA A 524 -20.56 -2.87 -7.53
C ALA A 524 -20.18 -1.86 -6.44
N VAL A 525 -19.42 -0.82 -6.81
CA VAL A 525 -18.87 0.16 -5.86
C VAL A 525 -19.63 1.48 -5.75
N ALA A 526 -20.56 1.78 -6.66
CA ALA A 526 -21.38 2.98 -6.56
C ALA A 526 -22.22 2.99 -5.25
N PRO A 527 -22.52 4.13 -4.62
CA PRO A 527 -23.39 4.23 -3.44
C PRO A 527 -24.87 4.50 -3.79
N ILE A 528 -25.28 4.24 -5.03
CA ILE A 528 -26.64 4.47 -5.53
C ILE A 528 -27.32 3.16 -5.96
N ASN A 529 -28.65 3.19 -6.00
CA ASN A 529 -29.46 2.18 -6.68
C ASN A 529 -29.44 2.45 -8.19
N LEU A 530 -29.25 1.39 -8.98
CA LEU A 530 -29.23 1.44 -10.44
C LEU A 530 -29.64 0.09 -11.01
N SER A 531 -30.19 0.10 -12.23
CA SER A 531 -30.44 -1.11 -13.01
C SER A 531 -29.26 -1.36 -13.94
N LEU A 532 -28.56 -2.49 -13.77
CA LEU A 532 -27.42 -2.87 -14.59
C LEU A 532 -27.89 -3.74 -15.76
N HIS A 533 -27.46 -3.39 -16.97
CA HIS A 533 -27.71 -4.11 -18.21
C HIS A 533 -26.36 -4.35 -18.90
N ALA A 534 -25.67 -5.41 -18.50
CA ALA A 534 -24.34 -5.77 -19.00
C ALA A 534 -24.26 -7.29 -19.12
N ASP A 535 -23.88 -7.80 -20.30
CA ASP A 535 -23.60 -9.22 -20.48
C ASP A 535 -22.16 -9.51 -20.06
N THR A 536 -22.01 -10.20 -18.93
CA THR A 536 -20.72 -10.60 -18.35
C THR A 536 -20.45 -12.10 -18.50
N GLY A 537 -21.36 -12.88 -19.11
CA GLY A 537 -21.29 -14.35 -19.14
C GLY A 537 -20.10 -14.92 -19.93
N TRP A 538 -19.49 -14.10 -20.78
CA TRP A 538 -18.27 -14.42 -21.52
C TRP A 538 -16.99 -14.30 -20.68
N PHE A 539 -17.02 -13.54 -19.58
CA PHE A 539 -15.86 -13.33 -18.70
C PHE A 539 -15.90 -14.32 -17.54
N ARG A 540 -15.00 -15.31 -17.55
CA ARG A 540 -15.01 -16.40 -16.56
C ARG A 540 -14.30 -16.06 -15.25
N GLY A 541 -13.63 -14.92 -15.18
CA GLY A 541 -12.87 -14.50 -14.00
C GLY A 541 -11.55 -15.25 -13.83
N THR A 542 -11.01 -15.83 -14.91
CA THR A 542 -9.68 -16.43 -14.89
C THR A 542 -8.58 -15.36 -14.91
N ASP A 543 -7.36 -15.70 -14.47
CA ASP A 543 -6.20 -14.80 -14.59
C ASP A 543 -6.05 -14.29 -16.05
N GLN A 544 -6.30 -15.15 -17.04
CA GLN A 544 -6.20 -14.81 -18.46
C GLN A 544 -7.26 -13.81 -18.91
N ASP A 545 -8.49 -13.90 -18.38
CA ASP A 545 -9.55 -12.96 -18.69
C ASP A 545 -9.18 -11.56 -18.19
N TYR A 546 -8.68 -11.44 -16.96
CA TYR A 546 -8.23 -10.15 -16.41
C TYR A 546 -7.03 -9.59 -17.19
N LEU A 547 -6.03 -10.42 -17.48
CA LEU A 547 -4.85 -9.97 -18.22
C LEU A 547 -5.18 -9.42 -19.61
N HIS A 548 -6.21 -9.97 -20.27
CA HIS A 548 -6.55 -9.58 -21.63
C HIS A 548 -7.61 -8.49 -21.72
N TYR A 549 -8.65 -8.54 -20.88
CA TYR A 549 -9.84 -7.70 -21.02
C TYR A 549 -10.07 -6.71 -19.86
N PHE A 550 -9.49 -6.96 -18.67
CA PHE A 550 -9.70 -6.09 -17.51
C PHE A 550 -8.56 -6.19 -16.48
N PHE A 551 -7.51 -5.39 -16.67
CA PHE A 551 -6.33 -5.44 -15.82
C PHE A 551 -6.34 -4.35 -14.74
N VAL A 552 -6.58 -4.77 -13.51
CA VAL A 552 -6.42 -3.95 -12.31
C VAL A 552 -5.63 -4.77 -11.27
N PRO A 553 -4.44 -4.33 -10.83
CA PRO A 553 -3.70 -5.02 -9.78
C PRO A 553 -4.55 -5.25 -8.52
N GLY A 554 -4.49 -6.46 -7.98
CA GLY A 554 -5.23 -6.91 -6.80
C GLY A 554 -6.68 -7.30 -7.05
N ILE A 555 -7.21 -7.15 -8.28
CA ILE A 555 -8.64 -7.33 -8.54
C ILE A 555 -9.14 -8.75 -8.30
N ALA A 556 -8.34 -9.77 -8.68
CA ALA A 556 -8.72 -11.16 -8.45
C ALA A 556 -8.73 -11.46 -6.95
N ARG A 557 -7.75 -10.92 -6.20
CA ARG A 557 -7.72 -11.02 -4.74
C ARG A 557 -8.88 -10.28 -4.06
N ALA A 558 -9.30 -9.14 -4.59
CA ALA A 558 -10.38 -8.32 -4.06
C ALA A 558 -11.80 -8.89 -4.28
N GLY A 559 -11.91 -10.15 -4.72
CA GLY A 559 -13.17 -10.86 -4.97
C GLY A 559 -13.54 -10.98 -6.45
N GLY A 560 -12.83 -10.27 -7.34
CA GLY A 560 -12.99 -10.38 -8.78
C GLY A 560 -14.42 -10.13 -9.28
N VAL A 561 -14.72 -10.71 -10.45
CA VAL A 561 -16.01 -10.62 -11.14
C VAL A 561 -17.14 -11.19 -10.29
N SER A 562 -16.95 -12.34 -9.63
CA SER A 562 -17.98 -12.96 -8.79
C SER A 562 -18.36 -12.07 -7.61
N GLY A 563 -17.39 -11.41 -6.98
CA GLY A 563 -17.64 -10.45 -5.92
C GLY A 563 -18.38 -9.20 -6.43
N ALA A 564 -18.01 -8.70 -7.60
CA ALA A 564 -18.69 -7.56 -8.22
C ALA A 564 -20.14 -7.89 -8.62
N GLU A 565 -20.41 -9.06 -9.19
CA GLU A 565 -21.76 -9.57 -9.51
C GLU A 565 -22.62 -9.71 -8.26
N TRP A 566 -22.05 -10.28 -7.19
CA TRP A 566 -22.75 -10.39 -5.92
C TRP A 566 -23.16 -9.01 -5.39
N LEU A 567 -22.27 -8.01 -5.43
CA LEU A 567 -22.59 -6.64 -5.02
C LEU A 567 -23.62 -5.95 -5.92
N ALA A 568 -23.50 -6.10 -7.24
CA ALA A 568 -24.39 -5.47 -8.22
C ALA A 568 -25.82 -6.03 -8.16
N SER A 569 -26.00 -7.33 -7.90
CA SER A 569 -27.32 -7.99 -7.82
C SER A 569 -28.27 -7.40 -6.76
N GLN A 570 -27.78 -6.66 -5.76
CA GLN A 570 -28.67 -6.00 -4.78
C GLN A 570 -29.29 -4.71 -5.27
N LYS A 571 -28.73 -4.11 -6.31
CA LYS A 571 -29.14 -2.78 -6.79
C LYS A 571 -30.27 -2.83 -7.80
N GLU A 572 -30.50 -3.99 -8.41
CA GLU A 572 -31.56 -4.23 -9.40
C GLU A 572 -32.98 -4.16 -8.80
N GLY A 573 -33.10 -4.00 -7.48
CA GLY A 573 -34.37 -3.72 -6.83
C GLY A 573 -35.29 -4.94 -6.77
N ARG A 574 -35.63 -5.31 -5.54
CA ARG A 574 -36.89 -6.00 -5.26
C ARG A 574 -38.04 -5.17 -5.84
N VAL A 575 -38.56 -5.60 -6.98
CA VAL A 575 -39.96 -5.36 -7.31
C VAL A 575 -40.78 -6.21 -6.33
N ARG A 576 -41.45 -5.56 -5.38
CA ARG A 576 -42.64 -6.15 -4.75
C ARG A 576 -43.85 -5.40 -5.28
#